data_AF-A0A937R7R7-F1
#
_entry.id   AF-A0A937R7R7-F1
#
_cell.length_a   1.000
_cell.length_b   1.000
_cell.length_c   1.000
_cell.angle_alpha   90.00
_cell.angle_beta   90.00
_cell.angle_gamma   90.00
#
_symmetry.space_group_name_H-M   'P 1'
#
loop_
_entity.id
_entity.type
_entity.pdbx_description
1 polymer ?
#
loop_
_entity_poly.entity_id
_entity_poly.type
_entity_poly.pdbx_seq_one_letter_code
_entity_poly.pdbx_strand_id
1 'polypeptide(L)'
;MSPGCKGQVGCPRNPGGTRVRLRLSQHAEQAAIERKIPPAVLQAVLESPQQVVPAHSGLSAYQSQFELKSGRMYLVRAIVADDVDPPVVVTVYRTRKIAKYWREP
;
A
#
# COMPACT_ATOMS: atom_id res chain seq x y z
N MET A 1 13.74 5.00 38.98
CA MET A 1 13.80 3.55 38.69
C MET A 1 12.43 2.94 38.91
N SER A 2 11.78 2.50 37.84
CA SER A 2 11.22 1.16 37.65
C SER A 2 10.33 1.14 36.41
N PRO A 3 10.27 0.01 35.71
CA PRO A 3 10.26 -0.01 34.25
C PRO A 3 9.00 -0.66 33.65
N GLY A 4 8.76 -0.39 32.37
CA GLY A 4 8.09 -1.35 31.50
C GLY A 4 6.57 -1.30 31.45
N CYS A 5 6.04 -0.47 30.56
CA CYS A 5 4.82 -0.83 29.84
C CYS A 5 5.23 -1.50 28.52
N LYS A 6 5.23 -2.83 28.55
CA LYS A 6 5.32 -3.67 27.36
C LYS A 6 4.04 -3.52 26.53
N GLY A 7 4.23 -3.50 25.22
CA GLY A 7 3.35 -4.20 24.28
C GLY A 7 1.96 -3.61 24.08
N GLN A 8 1.84 -2.78 23.05
CA GLN A 8 0.68 -2.73 22.16
C GLN A 8 1.02 -1.84 20.97
N VAL A 9 1.82 -2.38 20.03
CA VAL A 9 1.78 -1.87 18.66
C VAL A 9 0.66 -2.63 17.98
N GLY A 10 -0.46 -1.93 17.75
CA GLY A 10 -1.58 -2.48 17.01
C GLY A 10 -1.13 -2.85 15.61
N CYS A 11 -0.81 -4.12 15.40
CA CYS A 11 -0.91 -4.69 14.07
C CYS A 11 -2.37 -4.49 13.63
N PRO A 12 -2.66 -3.96 12.44
CA PRO A 12 -4.01 -4.02 11.93
C PRO A 12 -4.36 -5.50 11.77
N ARG A 13 -5.12 -6.03 12.74
CA ARG A 13 -5.82 -7.30 12.62
C ARG A 13 -6.89 -7.06 11.57
N ASN A 14 -6.75 -7.66 10.39
CA ASN A 14 -7.86 -7.79 9.48
C ASN A 14 -7.98 -9.25 9.01
N PRO A 15 -8.77 -10.10 9.69
CA PRO A 15 -9.13 -11.41 9.19
C PRO A 15 -10.39 -11.25 8.33
N GLY A 16 -10.24 -10.78 7.09
CA GLY A 16 -11.40 -10.57 6.23
C GLY A 16 -11.15 -9.91 4.87
N GLY A 17 -9.91 -9.89 4.37
CA GLY A 17 -9.63 -9.32 3.05
C GLY A 17 -10.27 -10.18 1.95
N THR A 18 -11.24 -9.61 1.22
CA THR A 18 -11.71 -10.14 -0.05
C THR A 18 -10.50 -10.51 -0.90
N ARG A 19 -10.32 -11.79 -1.26
CA ARG A 19 -9.24 -12.22 -2.14
C ARG A 19 -9.50 -11.67 -3.55
N VAL A 20 -9.10 -10.43 -3.78
CA VAL A 20 -8.93 -9.91 -5.14
C VAL A 20 -7.75 -10.69 -5.74
N ARG A 21 -8.03 -11.50 -6.77
CA ARG A 21 -6.98 -12.20 -7.52
C ARG A 21 -6.23 -11.15 -8.34
N LEU A 22 -5.17 -10.60 -7.76
CA LEU A 22 -4.33 -9.58 -8.42
C LEU A 22 -3.03 -10.23 -8.88
N ARG A 23 -2.57 -9.85 -10.07
CA ARG A 23 -1.28 -10.30 -10.60
C ARG A 23 -0.26 -9.17 -10.51
N LEU A 24 0.91 -9.44 -9.95
CA LEU A 24 2.03 -8.51 -10.00
C LEU A 24 2.74 -8.65 -11.36
N SER A 25 3.00 -7.52 -12.02
CA SER A 25 3.91 -7.51 -13.16
C SER A 25 5.36 -7.60 -12.69
N GLN A 26 6.24 -8.13 -13.54
CA GLN A 26 7.69 -8.17 -13.28
C GLN A 26 8.24 -6.76 -12.95
N HIS A 27 7.74 -5.74 -13.65
CA HIS A 27 8.10 -4.35 -13.40
C HIS A 27 7.66 -3.88 -12.01
N ALA A 28 6.46 -4.24 -11.56
CA ALA A 28 5.98 -3.90 -10.22
C ALA A 28 6.80 -4.59 -9.11
N GLU A 29 7.18 -5.86 -9.30
CA GLU A 29 8.04 -6.57 -8.36
C GLU A 29 9.40 -5.89 -8.22
N GLN A 30 10.04 -5.57 -9.35
CA GLN A 30 11.32 -4.89 -9.37
C GLN A 30 11.22 -3.49 -8.74
N ALA A 31 10.15 -2.75 -9.04
CA ALA A 31 9.88 -1.45 -8.44
C ALA A 31 9.72 -1.53 -6.91
N ALA A 32 9.09 -2.59 -6.39
CA ALA A 32 8.93 -2.85 -4.96
C ALA A 32 10.28 -3.10 -4.29
N ILE A 33 11.13 -3.93 -4.92
CA ILE A 33 12.47 -4.29 -4.43
C ILE A 33 13.36 -3.04 -4.39
N GLU A 34 13.46 -2.31 -5.49
CA GLU A 34 14.27 -1.08 -5.61
C GLU A 34 13.87 -0.03 -4.56
N ARG A 35 12.56 0.10 -4.31
CA ARG A 35 12.03 1.06 -3.36
C ARG A 35 11.98 0.53 -1.92
N LYS A 36 12.41 -0.71 -1.68
CA LYS A 36 12.40 -1.40 -0.39
C LYS A 36 11.01 -1.37 0.27
N ILE A 37 9.98 -1.68 -0.52
CA ILE A 37 8.62 -1.85 -0.04
C ILE A 37 8.48 -3.30 0.44
N PRO A 38 8.16 -3.53 1.72
CA PRO A 38 7.96 -4.89 2.20
C PRO A 38 6.75 -5.54 1.51
N PRO A 39 6.82 -6.83 1.14
CA PRO A 39 5.70 -7.51 0.48
C PRO A 39 4.42 -7.50 1.32
N ALA A 40 4.53 -7.60 2.65
CA ALA A 40 3.38 -7.50 3.56
C ALA A 40 2.68 -6.12 3.50
N VAL A 41 3.45 -5.04 3.30
CA VAL A 41 2.90 -3.68 3.16
C VAL A 41 2.17 -3.56 1.82
N LEU A 42 2.78 -4.07 0.74
CA LEU A 42 2.16 -4.08 -0.58
C LEU A 42 0.87 -4.91 -0.57
N GLN A 43 0.89 -6.11 0.02
CA GLN A 43 -0.28 -6.96 0.15
C GLN A 43 -1.42 -6.25 0.91
N ALA A 44 -1.10 -5.57 2.02
CA ALA A 44 -2.10 -4.80 2.77
C ALA A 44 -2.75 -3.68 1.94
N VAL A 45 -1.98 -2.98 1.08
CA VAL A 45 -2.53 -1.98 0.16
C VAL A 45 -3.46 -2.60 -0.87
N LEU A 46 -3.11 -3.76 -1.40
CA LEU A 46 -3.86 -4.43 -2.46
C LEU A 46 -5.14 -5.09 -1.94
N GLU A 47 -5.11 -5.66 -0.73
CA GLU A 47 -6.26 -6.32 -0.10
C GLU A 47 -7.24 -5.33 0.52
N SER A 48 -6.75 -4.25 1.14
CA SER A 48 -7.55 -3.29 1.87
C SER A 48 -6.99 -1.87 1.68
N PRO A 49 -7.07 -1.30 0.46
CA PRO A 49 -6.62 0.06 0.21
C PRO A 49 -7.41 1.03 1.09
N GLN A 50 -6.73 1.99 1.72
CA GLN A 50 -7.44 3.06 2.45
C GLN A 50 -8.17 4.00 1.50
N GLN A 51 -7.62 4.18 0.29
CA GLN A 51 -8.22 4.99 -0.75
C GLN A 51 -7.89 4.37 -2.11
N VAL A 52 -8.89 4.33 -3.00
CA VAL A 52 -8.70 4.03 -4.41
C VAL A 52 -9.07 5.28 -5.18
N VAL A 53 -8.11 5.85 -5.91
CA VAL A 53 -8.33 7.05 -6.73
C VAL A 53 -8.07 6.74 -8.19
N PRO A 54 -8.82 7.32 -9.14
CA PRO A 54 -8.50 7.16 -10.55
C PRO A 54 -7.11 7.75 -10.84
N ALA A 55 -6.28 6.97 -11.52
CA ALA A 55 -5.00 7.37 -12.06
C ALA A 55 -5.15 7.74 -13.55
N HIS A 56 -4.04 7.81 -14.27
CA HIS A 56 -4.04 8.18 -15.70
C HIS A 56 -4.51 7.00 -16.57
N SER A 57 -5.23 7.30 -17.64
CA SER A 57 -5.60 6.35 -18.70
C SER A 57 -6.32 5.07 -18.23
N GLY A 58 -7.30 5.19 -17.34
CA GLY A 58 -8.11 4.04 -16.88
C GLY A 58 -7.44 3.15 -15.84
N LEU A 59 -6.25 3.52 -15.38
CA LEU A 59 -5.62 2.87 -14.23
C LEU A 59 -6.21 3.40 -12.92
N SER A 60 -6.16 2.59 -11.87
CA SER A 60 -6.51 2.99 -10.52
C SER A 60 -5.27 3.04 -9.64
N ALA A 61 -5.20 4.02 -8.74
CA ALA A 61 -4.17 4.11 -7.73
C ALA A 61 -4.75 3.68 -6.37
N TYR A 62 -4.35 2.48 -5.95
CA TYR A 62 -4.63 1.92 -4.64
C TYR A 62 -3.60 2.51 -3.69
N GLN A 63 -4.04 3.26 -2.69
CA GLN A 63 -3.13 3.99 -1.81
C GLN A 63 -3.50 3.84 -0.34
N SER A 64 -2.48 3.57 0.48
CA SER A 64 -2.60 3.50 1.93
C SER A 64 -1.41 4.15 2.61
N GLN A 65 -1.69 4.82 3.72
CA GLN A 65 -0.71 5.39 4.62
C GLN A 65 -0.24 4.35 5.62
N PHE A 66 1.04 4.37 5.92
CA PHE A 66 1.68 3.51 6.89
C PHE A 66 2.58 4.34 7.79
N GLU A 67 2.75 3.88 9.02
CA GLU A 67 3.67 4.48 9.97
C GLU A 67 4.99 3.68 9.98
N LEU A 68 6.13 4.39 9.91
CA LEU A 68 7.43 3.79 10.17
C LEU A 68 7.63 3.62 11.67
N LYS A 69 8.52 2.70 12.07
CA LYS A 69 8.98 2.54 13.46
C LYS A 69 9.51 3.83 14.10
N SER A 70 9.88 4.82 13.31
CA SER A 70 10.34 6.14 13.74
C SER A 70 9.21 7.15 13.98
N GLY A 71 7.93 6.75 13.90
CA GLY A 71 6.77 7.63 14.05
C GLY A 71 6.47 8.50 12.82
N ARG A 72 7.14 8.23 11.69
CA ARG A 72 6.94 9.00 10.46
C ARG A 72 5.95 8.30 9.55
N MET A 73 4.97 9.05 9.04
CA MET A 73 4.02 8.54 8.06
C MET A 73 4.63 8.50 6.65
N TYR A 74 4.23 7.51 5.87
CA TYR A 74 4.53 7.40 4.44
C TYR A 74 3.33 6.83 3.70
N LEU A 75 3.17 7.24 2.44
CA LEU A 75 2.13 6.77 1.55
C LEU A 75 2.73 5.71 0.61
N VAL A 76 2.07 4.57 0.51
CA VAL A 76 2.35 3.57 -0.53
C VAL A 76 1.24 3.67 -1.57
N ARG A 77 1.62 3.73 -2.84
CA ARG A 77 0.71 3.77 -3.99
C ARG A 77 1.02 2.58 -4.89
N ALA A 78 0.02 1.77 -5.16
CA ALA A 78 0.03 0.71 -6.15
C ALA A 78 -0.87 1.11 -7.31
N ILE A 79 -0.31 1.14 -8.52
CA ILE A 79 -1.06 1.45 -9.74
C ILE A 79 -1.52 0.12 -10.33
N VAL A 80 -2.83 -0.02 -10.46
CA VAL A 80 -3.51 -1.23 -10.90
C VAL A 80 -4.23 -0.94 -12.22
N ALA A 81 -4.06 -1.86 -13.17
CA ALA A 81 -4.83 -1.94 -14.39
C ALA A 81 -6.08 -2.80 -14.08
N ASP A 82 -7.20 -2.13 -13.83
CA ASP A 82 -8.49 -2.77 -13.52
C ASP A 82 -9.28 -3.15 -14.79
N ASP A 83 -8.78 -2.78 -15.97
CA ASP A 83 -9.32 -3.09 -17.28
C ASP A 83 -9.01 -4.52 -17.76
N VAL A 84 -8.16 -5.25 -17.04
CA VAL A 84 -7.78 -6.64 -17.33
C VAL A 84 -8.21 -7.58 -16.20
N ASP A 85 -8.57 -8.82 -16.55
CA ASP A 85 -8.91 -9.87 -15.58
C ASP A 85 -7.89 -11.02 -15.66
N PRO A 86 -7.14 -11.33 -14.58
CA PRO A 86 -7.12 -10.66 -13.28
C PRO A 86 -6.48 -9.26 -13.33
N PRO A 87 -6.89 -8.31 -12.46
CA PRO A 87 -6.27 -6.98 -12.45
C PRO A 87 -4.78 -7.05 -12.17
N VAL A 88 -4.01 -6.20 -12.87
CA VAL A 88 -2.55 -6.27 -12.87
C VAL A 88 -1.96 -5.05 -12.18
N VAL A 89 -1.07 -5.28 -11.22
CA VAL A 89 -0.27 -4.22 -10.62
C VAL A 89 0.86 -3.84 -11.58
N VAL A 90 0.79 -2.63 -12.13
CA VAL A 90 1.73 -2.11 -13.12
C VAL A 90 2.98 -1.52 -12.46
N THR A 91 2.79 -0.78 -11.37
CA THR A 91 3.90 -0.18 -10.63
C THR A 91 3.52 0.10 -9.19
N VAL A 92 4.52 0.10 -8.32
CA VAL A 92 4.37 0.41 -6.90
C VAL A 92 5.46 1.36 -6.46
N TYR A 93 5.10 2.33 -5.65
CA TYR A 93 6.08 3.22 -5.04
C TYR A 93 5.61 3.76 -3.71
N ARG A 94 6.57 4.21 -2.91
CA ARG A 94 6.32 4.88 -1.65
C ARG A 94 6.81 6.32 -1.70
N THR A 95 6.12 7.20 -0.99
CA THR A 95 6.45 8.62 -0.91
C THR A 95 6.11 9.16 0.47
N ARG A 96 6.87 10.16 0.91
CA ARG A 96 6.56 10.93 2.12
C ARG A 96 5.70 12.16 1.83
N LYS A 97 5.48 12.49 0.55
CA LYS A 97 4.65 13.62 0.12
C LYS A 97 3.17 13.24 0.15
N ILE A 98 2.65 12.87 1.33
CA ILE A 98 1.27 12.40 1.51
C ILE A 98 0.30 13.48 1.02
N ALA A 99 0.46 14.72 1.48
CA ALA A 99 -0.37 15.88 1.10
C ALA A 99 -0.46 16.14 -0.41
N LYS A 100 0.51 15.68 -1.22
CA LYS A 100 0.45 15.83 -2.68
C LYS A 100 -0.52 14.85 -3.36
N TYR A 101 -0.70 13.68 -2.75
CA TYR A 101 -1.37 12.53 -3.39
C TYR A 101 -2.61 12.05 -2.63
N TRP A 102 -2.71 12.40 -1.36
CA TRP A 102 -3.90 12.17 -0.55
C TRP A 102 -4.97 13.16 -0.99
N ARG A 103 -6.15 12.64 -1.33
CA ARG A 103 -7.32 13.49 -1.58
C ARG A 103 -8.13 13.49 -0.31
N GLU A 104 -8.21 14.64 0.34
CA GLU A 104 -9.16 14.88 1.41
C GLU A 104 -10.58 14.70 0.85
N PRO A 105 -11.48 14.01 1.59
CA PRO A 105 -12.87 13.85 1.20
C PRO A 105 -13.63 15.18 1.25
#